data_AF-M1DWK7-F1
#
_entry.id   AF-M1DWK7-F1
#
_cell.length_a   1.000
_cell.length_b   1.000
_cell.length_c   1.000
_cell.angle_alpha   90.00
_cell.angle_beta   90.00
_cell.angle_gamma   90.00
#
_symmetry.space_group_name_H-M   'P 1'
#
loop_
_entity.id
_entity.type
_entity.pdbx_description
1 polymer ?
#
loop_
_entity_poly.entity_id
_entity_poly.type
_entity_poly.pdbx_seq_one_letter_code
_entity_poly.pdbx_strand_id
1 'polypeptide(L)'
;MIFLLENSEIQRKDEPWKIFQCYLLNGLYFPGESYKTRSYYETILITTGSVEFQHFSGYNTSEKVYNFFKMIIKHIISIEEWGISSMKERKMSFNKVPTSFTYWDYINAFSKVLYYNNERHKHTWFLKVCVKIFAHPLPNWFINWWSYHGPIAKILPEPFLKLYKEWIKVSPDLNKLYHDNHVCWMEQIDQIYFFIEFSIPWIHKCTPEVDFTNEQIPCLYKVYYNNFWDKLMKIDPTTNSSYGQEFLDLITQTIHTYDTAPPKELAVDNSVRHMARRISNLDGDKEDLINNYMNEVQRNLLLNITHYEKSDTSMRSETSDDTRDDTKEVPSGPTLKETEDFLLVLTDKDKI
;
A
#
# COMPACT_ATOMS: atom_id res chain seq x y z
N MET A 1 -15.82 8.68 -3.81
CA MET A 1 -16.79 9.77 -3.62
C MET A 1 -18.10 9.33 -4.24
N ILE A 2 -19.16 9.29 -3.44
CA ILE A 2 -20.50 8.88 -3.84
C ILE A 2 -21.40 10.08 -3.53
N PHE A 3 -22.26 10.46 -4.48
CA PHE A 3 -23.31 11.45 -4.29
C PHE A 3 -24.64 10.73 -4.35
N LEU A 4 -25.46 10.88 -3.32
CA LEU A 4 -26.85 10.41 -3.39
C LEU A 4 -27.62 11.35 -4.31
N LEU A 5 -28.38 10.78 -5.24
CA LEU A 5 -29.11 11.54 -6.24
C LEU A 5 -30.51 11.89 -5.75
N GLU A 6 -30.96 13.10 -6.08
CA GLU A 6 -32.35 13.49 -5.91
C GLU A 6 -33.24 12.75 -6.92
N ASN A 7 -34.50 12.48 -6.55
CA ASN A 7 -35.42 11.71 -7.39
C ASN A 7 -35.64 12.32 -8.80
N SER A 8 -35.55 13.65 -8.90
CA SER A 8 -35.69 14.38 -10.17
C SER A 8 -34.55 14.09 -11.15
N GLU A 9 -33.39 13.65 -10.68
CA GLU A 9 -32.19 13.42 -11.49
C GLU A 9 -32.06 11.99 -11.99
N ILE A 10 -32.83 11.05 -11.43
CA ILE A 10 -32.88 9.64 -11.87
C ILE A 10 -33.27 9.56 -13.36
N GLN A 11 -34.11 10.48 -13.83
CA GLN A 11 -34.53 10.57 -15.23
C GLN A 11 -33.35 10.85 -16.19
N ARG A 12 -32.23 11.33 -15.66
CA ARG A 12 -31.00 11.67 -16.40
C ARG A 12 -29.88 10.66 -16.17
N LYS A 13 -30.19 9.44 -15.69
CA LYS A 13 -29.19 8.39 -15.42
C LYS A 13 -28.26 8.10 -16.60
N ASP A 14 -28.73 8.29 -17.83
CA ASP A 14 -27.94 8.09 -19.06
C ASP A 14 -27.02 9.28 -19.38
N GLU A 15 -27.06 10.34 -18.57
CA GLU A 15 -26.18 11.51 -18.64
C GLU A 15 -25.36 11.75 -17.35
N PRO A 16 -24.58 10.76 -16.83
CA PRO A 16 -23.87 10.86 -15.55
C PRO A 16 -23.01 12.12 -15.42
N TRP A 17 -22.43 12.57 -16.53
CA TRP A 17 -21.59 13.78 -16.56
C TRP A 17 -22.35 15.07 -16.33
N LYS A 18 -23.55 15.20 -16.88
CA LYS A 18 -24.34 16.42 -16.68
C LYS A 18 -24.86 16.47 -15.24
N ILE A 19 -25.21 15.32 -14.66
CA ILE A 19 -25.51 15.21 -13.22
C ILE A 19 -24.26 15.59 -12.42
N PHE A 20 -23.10 14.99 -12.72
CA PHE A 20 -21.85 15.27 -12.02
C PHE A 20 -21.46 16.76 -12.01
N GLN A 21 -21.73 17.48 -13.10
CA GLN A 21 -21.54 18.94 -13.17
C GLN A 21 -22.50 19.73 -12.27
N CYS A 22 -23.72 19.25 -12.03
CA CYS A 22 -24.65 19.88 -11.08
C CYS A 22 -24.13 19.76 -9.63
N TYR A 23 -23.50 18.63 -9.29
CA TYR A 23 -22.93 18.41 -7.95
C TYR A 23 -21.56 19.05 -7.74
N LEU A 24 -20.79 19.31 -8.81
CA LEU A 24 -19.55 20.06 -8.74
C LEU A 24 -19.76 21.50 -9.20
N LEU A 25 -19.84 22.45 -8.27
CA LEU A 25 -19.91 23.90 -8.56
C LEU A 25 -18.89 24.29 -9.66
N ASN A 26 -19.41 24.51 -10.87
CA ASN A 26 -18.67 24.89 -12.09
C ASN A 26 -17.45 24.00 -12.43
N GLY A 27 -17.43 22.74 -12.02
CA GLY A 27 -16.28 21.84 -12.23
C GLY A 27 -14.98 22.30 -11.55
N LEU A 28 -15.05 23.30 -10.66
CA LEU A 28 -13.90 23.98 -10.06
C LEU A 28 -13.77 23.71 -8.55
N TYR A 29 -14.88 23.47 -7.87
CA TYR A 29 -14.94 23.37 -6.40
C TYR A 29 -15.53 22.05 -5.93
N PHE A 30 -15.02 21.53 -4.83
CA PHE A 30 -15.61 20.37 -4.17
C PHE A 30 -16.75 20.81 -3.25
N PRO A 31 -17.83 20.02 -3.13
CA PRO A 31 -18.94 20.33 -2.23
C PRO A 31 -18.47 20.60 -0.81
N GLY A 32 -18.96 21.69 -0.21
CA GLY A 32 -18.60 22.10 1.15
C GLY A 32 -17.31 22.95 1.27
N GLU A 33 -16.53 23.11 0.20
CA GLU A 33 -15.25 23.83 0.24
C GLU A 33 -15.10 24.80 -0.94
N SER A 34 -15.76 25.97 -0.86
CA SER A 34 -15.88 26.95 -1.96
C SER A 34 -14.58 27.62 -2.40
N TYR A 35 -13.45 27.40 -1.72
CA TYR A 35 -12.14 27.95 -2.11
C TYR A 35 -11.09 26.87 -2.45
N LYS A 36 -11.32 25.60 -2.06
CA LYS A 36 -10.36 24.52 -2.28
C LYS A 36 -10.57 23.90 -3.66
N THR A 37 -10.06 24.59 -4.67
CA THR A 37 -10.12 24.13 -6.07
C THR A 37 -9.16 22.97 -6.34
N ARG A 38 -9.28 22.34 -7.52
CA ARG A 38 -8.23 21.42 -8.02
C ARG A 38 -6.85 22.06 -8.00
N SER A 39 -6.75 23.32 -8.43
CA SER A 39 -5.48 24.07 -8.48
C SER A 39 -4.93 24.35 -7.08
N TYR A 40 -5.79 24.51 -6.06
CA TYR A 40 -5.37 24.61 -4.66
C TYR A 40 -4.66 23.33 -4.21
N TYR A 41 -5.28 22.16 -4.44
CA TYR A 41 -4.68 20.87 -4.09
C TYR A 41 -3.41 20.57 -4.89
N GLU A 42 -3.39 20.94 -6.17
CA GLU A 42 -2.19 20.82 -6.99
C GLU A 42 -1.04 21.69 -6.46
N THR A 43 -1.34 22.92 -6.03
CA THR A 43 -0.37 23.84 -5.42
C THR A 43 0.20 23.26 -4.13
N ILE A 44 -0.63 22.62 -3.28
CA ILE A 44 -0.14 21.91 -2.09
C ILE A 44 0.95 20.92 -2.48
N LEU A 45 0.65 20.01 -3.40
CA LEU A 45 1.56 18.92 -3.78
C LEU A 45 2.86 19.41 -4.46
N ILE A 46 2.79 20.50 -5.21
CA ILE A 46 3.95 21.14 -5.84
C ILE A 46 4.81 21.83 -4.78
N THR A 47 4.20 22.63 -3.91
CA THR A 47 4.94 23.43 -2.91
C THR A 47 5.60 22.58 -1.83
N THR A 48 5.03 21.41 -1.52
CA THR A 48 5.68 20.43 -0.63
C THR A 48 6.78 19.61 -1.32
N GLY A 49 6.96 19.76 -2.64
CA GLY A 49 7.90 18.94 -3.42
C GLY A 49 7.47 17.48 -3.57
N SER A 50 6.24 17.13 -3.15
CA SER A 50 5.73 15.76 -3.16
C SER A 50 5.45 15.28 -4.58
N VAL A 51 5.01 16.16 -5.48
CA VAL A 51 4.56 15.79 -6.83
C VAL A 51 5.04 16.79 -7.89
N GLU A 52 5.46 16.27 -9.04
CA GLU A 52 5.67 17.06 -10.26
C GLU A 52 4.50 16.86 -11.22
N PHE A 53 3.93 17.98 -11.70
CA PHE A 53 2.87 17.98 -12.71
C PHE A 53 3.39 18.50 -14.05
N GLN A 54 2.90 17.89 -15.13
CA GLN A 54 3.03 18.41 -16.49
C GLN A 54 1.66 18.34 -17.18
N HIS A 55 1.25 19.44 -17.81
CA HIS A 55 -0.06 19.56 -18.44
C HIS A 55 0.05 19.61 -19.95
N PHE A 56 -0.76 18.82 -20.67
CA PHE A 56 -0.70 18.75 -22.13
C PHE A 56 -2.06 19.09 -22.74
N SER A 57 -2.10 20.19 -23.50
CA SER A 57 -3.28 20.63 -24.26
C SER A 57 -3.34 19.97 -25.64
N GLY A 58 -4.53 19.93 -26.23
CA GLY A 58 -4.70 19.49 -27.61
C GLY A 58 -4.12 20.48 -28.62
N TYR A 59 -3.78 19.98 -29.81
CA TYR A 59 -3.22 20.79 -30.92
C TYR A 59 -4.19 21.85 -31.48
N ASN A 60 -5.48 21.83 -31.12
CA ASN A 60 -6.54 22.58 -31.81
C ASN A 60 -7.56 23.28 -30.89
N THR A 61 -7.19 23.72 -29.68
CA THR A 61 -8.13 24.49 -28.84
C THR A 61 -7.54 25.84 -28.44
N SER A 62 -8.22 26.91 -28.84
CA SER A 62 -8.06 28.28 -28.32
C SER A 62 -8.35 28.38 -26.81
N GLU A 63 -8.93 27.32 -26.24
CA GLU A 63 -9.19 27.16 -24.81
C GLU A 63 -8.14 26.26 -24.14
N LYS A 64 -7.83 26.55 -22.87
CA LYS A 64 -6.95 25.77 -21.98
C LYS A 64 -7.56 24.41 -21.59
N VAL A 65 -7.97 23.62 -22.58
CA VAL A 65 -8.49 22.27 -22.39
C VAL A 65 -7.32 21.29 -22.42
N TYR A 66 -7.16 20.55 -21.33
CA TYR A 66 -6.06 19.60 -21.19
C TYR A 66 -6.53 18.18 -21.52
N ASN A 67 -5.85 17.56 -22.46
CA ASN A 67 -6.19 16.21 -22.92
C ASN A 67 -5.60 15.13 -22.03
N PHE A 68 -4.40 15.34 -21.53
CA PHE A 68 -3.80 14.45 -20.56
C PHE A 68 -2.89 15.20 -19.61
N PHE A 69 -2.80 14.71 -18.38
CA PHE A 69 -1.91 15.21 -17.36
C PHE A 69 -0.88 14.14 -17.00
N LYS A 70 0.30 14.59 -16.59
CA LYS A 70 1.34 13.74 -16.04
C LYS A 70 1.59 14.16 -14.61
N MET A 71 1.54 13.19 -13.72
CA MET A 71 1.73 13.34 -12.28
C MET A 71 2.81 12.35 -11.85
N ILE A 72 3.95 12.87 -11.38
CA ILE A 72 5.04 12.07 -10.83
C ILE A 72 5.10 12.30 -9.32
N ILE A 73 4.76 11.29 -8.52
CA ILE A 73 4.87 11.31 -7.07
C ILE A 73 6.32 11.01 -6.68
N LYS A 74 6.98 11.97 -6.04
CA LYS A 74 8.41 11.92 -5.70
C LYS A 74 8.67 11.64 -4.22
N HIS A 75 7.80 12.12 -3.36
CA HIS A 75 7.94 12.07 -1.91
C HIS A 75 6.56 12.10 -1.25
N ILE A 76 6.45 11.47 -0.08
CA ILE A 76 5.25 11.47 0.75
C ILE A 76 5.67 11.96 2.13
N ILE A 77 5.12 13.09 2.56
CA ILE A 77 5.31 13.58 3.93
C ILE A 77 4.50 12.69 4.87
N SER A 78 5.18 12.07 5.84
CA SER A 78 4.53 11.27 6.88
C SER A 78 3.92 12.17 7.97
N ILE A 79 3.13 11.60 8.88
CA ILE A 79 2.58 12.38 10.01
C ILE A 79 3.69 12.81 10.97
N GLU A 80 4.70 11.96 11.16
CA GLU A 80 5.87 12.23 12.00
C GLU A 80 6.68 13.41 11.46
N GLU A 81 6.85 13.47 10.14
CA GLU A 81 7.46 14.62 9.45
C GLU A 81 6.54 15.85 9.42
N TRP A 82 5.22 15.66 9.51
CA TRP A 82 4.27 16.75 9.51
C TRP A 82 4.43 17.62 10.76
N GLY A 83 4.53 16.96 11.92
CA GLY A 83 4.74 17.53 13.24
C GLY A 83 3.84 16.90 14.30
N ILE A 84 3.84 17.49 15.51
CA ILE A 84 3.15 16.96 16.70
C ILE A 84 1.62 16.85 16.51
N SER A 85 1.04 17.62 15.59
CA SER A 85 -0.41 17.61 15.32
C SER A 85 -0.68 17.59 13.82
N SER A 86 -1.61 16.74 13.37
CA SER A 86 -2.15 16.74 12.00
C SER A 86 -2.88 18.03 11.62
N MET A 87 -3.31 18.79 12.63
CA MET A 87 -3.96 20.09 12.48
C MET A 87 -2.96 21.24 12.37
N LYS A 88 -1.65 20.97 12.53
CA LYS A 88 -0.64 22.01 12.35
C LYS A 88 -0.70 22.53 10.92
N GLU A 89 -1.01 23.82 10.80
CA GLU A 89 -1.08 24.49 9.52
C GLU A 89 0.31 24.75 8.95
N ARG A 90 0.48 24.46 7.65
CA ARG A 90 1.62 24.90 6.84
C ARG A 90 1.15 26.00 5.90
N LYS A 91 2.05 26.92 5.55
CA LYS A 91 1.75 28.05 4.69
C LYS A 91 2.20 27.78 3.26
N MET A 92 1.41 28.21 2.29
CA MET A 92 1.76 28.28 0.88
C MET A 92 1.27 29.60 0.28
N SER A 93 1.69 29.91 -0.93
CA SER A 93 1.13 31.00 -1.73
C SER A 93 0.23 30.43 -2.81
N PHE A 94 -1.08 30.72 -2.74
CA PHE A 94 -2.05 30.32 -3.74
C PHE A 94 -2.66 31.57 -4.37
N ASN A 95 -2.59 31.71 -5.71
CA ASN A 95 -3.05 32.91 -6.42
C ASN A 95 -2.47 34.23 -5.85
N LYS A 96 -1.20 34.22 -5.42
CA LYS A 96 -0.51 35.34 -4.74
C LYS A 96 -1.08 35.72 -3.37
N VAL A 97 -1.94 34.89 -2.80
CA VAL A 97 -2.50 35.06 -1.45
C VAL A 97 -1.88 34.02 -0.52
N PRO A 98 -1.30 34.44 0.63
CA PRO A 98 -0.87 33.51 1.66
C PRO A 98 -2.06 32.67 2.13
N THR A 99 -1.93 31.35 2.00
CA THR A 99 -2.98 30.40 2.34
C THR A 99 -2.38 29.31 3.22
N SER A 100 -3.12 28.86 4.24
CA SER A 100 -2.73 27.72 5.06
C SER A 100 -3.40 26.43 4.62
N PHE A 101 -2.76 25.30 4.93
CA PHE A 101 -3.28 23.97 4.71
C PHE A 101 -2.80 23.02 5.81
N THR A 102 -3.63 22.00 6.09
CA THR A 102 -3.39 20.97 7.11
C THR A 102 -2.86 19.68 6.50
N TYR A 103 -2.51 18.70 7.34
CA TYR A 103 -2.14 17.38 6.86
C TYR A 103 -3.29 16.68 6.12
N TRP A 104 -4.53 16.94 6.53
CA TRP A 104 -5.72 16.40 5.87
C TRP A 104 -5.92 16.98 4.48
N ASP A 105 -5.64 18.27 4.29
CA ASP A 105 -5.64 18.88 2.95
C ASP A 105 -4.58 18.25 2.06
N TYR A 106 -3.40 17.97 2.62
CA TYR A 106 -2.31 17.29 1.93
C TYR A 106 -2.69 15.87 1.50
N ILE A 107 -3.26 15.05 2.38
CA ILE A 107 -3.75 13.70 2.04
C ILE A 107 -4.83 13.79 0.95
N ASN A 108 -5.82 14.66 1.14
CA ASN A 108 -6.91 14.82 0.18
C ASN A 108 -6.43 15.28 -1.19
N ALA A 109 -5.34 16.05 -1.24
CA ALA A 109 -4.80 16.56 -2.49
C ALA A 109 -4.51 15.45 -3.50
N PHE A 110 -3.99 14.30 -3.06
CA PHE A 110 -3.65 13.17 -3.93
C PHE A 110 -4.85 12.62 -4.72
N SER A 111 -6.04 12.59 -4.13
CA SER A 111 -7.26 12.17 -4.85
C SER A 111 -7.94 13.34 -5.56
N LYS A 112 -7.99 14.51 -4.92
CA LYS A 112 -8.75 15.66 -5.42
C LYS A 112 -8.17 16.22 -6.73
N VAL A 113 -6.86 16.14 -6.93
CA VAL A 113 -6.25 16.53 -8.21
C VAL A 113 -6.74 15.67 -9.37
N LEU A 114 -6.90 14.36 -9.14
CA LEU A 114 -7.32 13.38 -10.15
C LEU A 114 -8.79 13.54 -10.60
N TYR A 115 -9.54 14.45 -9.98
CA TYR A 115 -10.96 14.62 -10.27
C TYR A 115 -11.22 15.46 -11.51
N TYR A 116 -10.19 16.08 -12.09
CA TYR A 116 -10.31 16.78 -13.37
C TYR A 116 -10.68 15.81 -14.50
N ASN A 117 -11.63 16.24 -15.32
CA ASN A 117 -11.88 15.65 -16.61
C ASN A 117 -12.19 16.77 -17.62
N ASN A 118 -11.93 16.50 -18.90
CA ASN A 118 -12.27 17.44 -19.95
C ASN A 118 -13.73 17.25 -20.38
N GLU A 119 -14.28 18.25 -21.06
CA GLU A 119 -15.67 18.24 -21.56
C GLU A 119 -15.94 17.10 -22.56
N ARG A 120 -14.87 16.55 -23.16
CA ARG A 120 -14.94 15.42 -24.08
C ARG A 120 -14.92 14.06 -23.36
N HIS A 121 -14.76 14.05 -22.04
CA HIS A 121 -14.68 12.85 -21.19
C HIS A 121 -13.57 11.88 -21.58
N LYS A 122 -12.51 12.42 -22.19
CA LYS A 122 -11.36 11.69 -22.73
C LYS A 122 -10.06 11.99 -21.97
N HIS A 123 -10.15 12.72 -20.85
CA HIS A 123 -8.97 13.04 -20.07
C HIS A 123 -8.36 11.79 -19.44
N THR A 124 -7.04 11.69 -19.49
CA THR A 124 -6.28 10.62 -18.85
C THR A 124 -5.09 11.18 -18.08
N TRP A 125 -4.65 10.43 -17.08
CA TRP A 125 -3.51 10.74 -16.25
C TRP A 125 -2.41 9.73 -16.51
N PHE A 126 -1.22 10.20 -16.86
CA PHE A 126 0.00 9.43 -16.69
C PHE A 126 0.43 9.55 -15.24
N LEU A 127 0.45 8.45 -14.51
CA LEU A 127 0.89 8.39 -13.13
C LEU A 127 2.20 7.62 -13.03
N LYS A 128 3.12 8.11 -12.20
CA LYS A 128 4.35 7.43 -11.83
C LYS A 128 4.67 7.71 -10.37
N VAL A 129 5.12 6.71 -9.65
CA VAL A 129 5.60 6.86 -8.26
C VAL A 129 7.08 6.52 -8.24
N CYS A 130 7.89 7.40 -7.69
CA CYS A 130 9.34 7.20 -7.61
C CYS A 130 9.71 6.35 -6.39
N VAL A 131 10.68 5.44 -6.56
CA VAL A 131 11.21 4.57 -5.49
C VAL A 131 11.67 5.33 -4.24
N LYS A 132 12.05 6.62 -4.38
CA LYS A 132 12.46 7.49 -3.27
C LYS A 132 11.44 7.60 -2.15
N ILE A 133 10.16 7.29 -2.39
CA ILE A 133 9.14 7.31 -1.34
C ILE A 133 9.36 6.23 -0.27
N PHE A 134 10.14 5.17 -0.56
CA PHE A 134 10.54 4.17 0.43
C PHE A 134 11.61 4.62 1.42
N ALA A 135 12.05 5.88 1.37
CA ALA A 135 12.87 6.46 2.44
C ALA A 135 12.18 6.37 3.82
N HIS A 136 10.85 6.32 3.82
CA HIS A 136 10.02 6.11 5.01
C HIS A 136 8.97 5.02 4.75
N PRO A 137 8.45 4.35 5.79
CA PRO A 137 7.33 3.42 5.64
C PRO A 137 6.14 4.09 4.96
N LEU A 138 5.46 3.37 4.06
CA LEU A 138 4.29 3.90 3.36
C LEU A 138 3.16 4.19 4.35
N PRO A 139 2.58 5.41 4.37
CA PRO A 139 1.43 5.69 5.21
C PRO A 139 0.21 4.86 4.80
N ASN A 140 -0.57 4.40 5.79
CA ASN A 140 -1.81 3.63 5.54
C ASN A 140 -2.81 4.37 4.62
N TRP A 141 -2.89 5.69 4.70
CA TRP A 141 -3.76 6.47 3.81
C TRP A 141 -3.31 6.38 2.35
N PHE A 142 -2.01 6.24 2.08
CA PHE A 142 -1.47 6.11 0.73
C PHE A 142 -1.72 4.71 0.18
N ILE A 143 -1.58 3.69 1.04
CA ILE A 143 -1.97 2.30 0.73
C ILE A 143 -3.47 2.25 0.37
N ASN A 144 -4.32 2.91 1.17
CA ASN A 144 -5.75 3.05 0.87
C ASN A 144 -5.99 3.83 -0.44
N TRP A 145 -5.28 4.94 -0.68
CA TRP A 145 -5.34 5.69 -1.93
C TRP A 145 -5.01 4.81 -3.14
N TRP A 146 -3.99 3.95 -3.03
CA TRP A 146 -3.61 3.02 -4.09
C TRP A 146 -4.73 2.03 -4.42
N SER A 147 -5.51 1.58 -3.43
CA SER A 147 -6.64 0.67 -3.67
C SER A 147 -7.68 1.24 -4.65
N TYR A 148 -7.79 2.57 -4.75
CA TYR A 148 -8.70 3.26 -5.67
C TYR A 148 -8.01 3.71 -6.97
N HIS A 149 -6.75 4.17 -6.88
CA HIS A 149 -6.09 4.89 -7.97
C HIS A 149 -4.89 4.17 -8.58
N GLY A 150 -4.35 3.18 -7.88
CA GLY A 150 -3.18 2.43 -8.29
C GLY A 150 -3.52 1.21 -9.15
N PRO A 151 -2.55 0.74 -9.95
CA PRO A 151 -2.72 -0.43 -10.78
C PRO A 151 -2.65 -1.72 -9.97
N ILE A 152 -3.15 -2.79 -10.58
CA ILE A 152 -2.99 -4.17 -10.13
C ILE A 152 -2.19 -4.97 -11.16
N ALA A 153 -1.55 -6.07 -10.76
CA ALA A 153 -0.70 -6.89 -11.63
C ALA A 153 -1.40 -7.37 -12.91
N LYS A 154 -2.75 -7.45 -12.92
CA LYS A 154 -3.53 -7.81 -14.11
C LYS A 154 -3.32 -6.88 -15.31
N ILE A 155 -2.84 -5.65 -15.11
CA ILE A 155 -2.56 -4.73 -16.23
C ILE A 155 -1.20 -5.01 -16.86
N LEU A 156 -0.29 -5.72 -16.18
CA LEU A 156 1.08 -5.90 -16.65
C LEU A 156 1.09 -6.79 -17.90
N PRO A 157 1.82 -6.40 -18.96
CA PRO A 157 2.05 -7.26 -20.10
C PRO A 157 2.99 -8.41 -19.72
N GLU A 158 2.97 -9.48 -20.52
CA GLU A 158 3.62 -10.76 -20.20
C GLU A 158 5.09 -10.65 -19.73
N PRO A 159 5.98 -9.83 -20.36
CA PRO A 159 7.37 -9.73 -19.91
C PRO A 159 7.50 -9.14 -18.50
N PHE A 160 6.70 -8.13 -18.18
CA PHE A 160 6.67 -7.52 -16.84
C PHE A 160 6.00 -8.43 -15.83
N LEU A 161 4.92 -9.11 -16.24
CA LEU A 161 4.19 -10.03 -15.37
C LEU A 161 5.05 -11.22 -14.95
N LYS A 162 5.86 -11.76 -15.87
CA LYS A 162 6.82 -12.83 -15.55
C LYS A 162 7.83 -12.39 -14.50
N LEU A 163 8.46 -11.24 -14.72
CA LEU A 163 9.44 -10.69 -13.78
C LEU A 163 8.83 -10.33 -12.42
N TYR A 164 7.59 -9.82 -12.40
CA TYR A 164 6.85 -9.59 -11.16
C TYR A 164 6.68 -10.88 -10.35
N LYS A 165 6.28 -11.99 -10.99
CA LYS A 165 6.13 -13.30 -10.33
C LYS A 165 7.44 -13.83 -9.77
N GLU A 166 8.56 -13.58 -10.44
CA GLU A 166 9.89 -13.95 -9.95
C GLU A 166 10.32 -13.05 -8.78
N TRP A 167 10.16 -11.73 -8.92
CA TRP A 167 10.52 -10.74 -7.90
C TRP A 167 9.78 -10.95 -6.57
N ILE A 168 8.49 -11.31 -6.59
CA ILE A 168 7.72 -11.61 -5.35
C ILE A 168 8.38 -12.73 -4.53
N LYS A 169 8.99 -13.72 -5.19
CA LYS A 169 9.57 -14.89 -4.53
C LYS A 169 10.86 -14.53 -3.77
N VAL A 170 11.54 -13.48 -4.18
CA VAL A 170 12.91 -13.16 -3.76
C VAL A 170 13.02 -11.82 -3.01
N SER A 171 12.00 -10.96 -3.08
CA SER A 171 12.04 -9.62 -2.50
C SER A 171 12.17 -9.63 -0.97
N PRO A 172 13.27 -9.11 -0.40
CA PRO A 172 13.51 -9.13 1.04
C PRO A 172 12.59 -8.16 1.79
N ASP A 173 12.24 -7.02 1.18
CA ASP A 173 11.37 -6.03 1.80
C ASP A 173 9.94 -6.54 1.89
N LEU A 174 9.45 -7.27 0.87
CA LEU A 174 8.16 -7.96 0.95
C LEU A 174 8.17 -9.04 2.01
N ASN A 175 9.21 -9.86 2.06
CA ASN A 175 9.34 -10.90 3.08
C ASN A 175 9.27 -10.27 4.48
N LYS A 176 10.02 -9.19 4.73
CA LYS A 176 9.98 -8.46 6.00
C LYS A 176 8.59 -7.92 6.32
N LEU A 177 7.91 -7.29 5.35
CA LEU A 177 6.55 -6.75 5.55
C LEU A 177 5.53 -7.84 5.90
N TYR A 178 5.69 -9.06 5.36
CA TYR A 178 4.83 -10.17 5.73
C TYR A 178 5.07 -10.69 7.16
N HIS A 179 6.23 -10.40 7.75
CA HIS A 179 6.55 -10.69 9.14
C HIS A 179 6.11 -9.58 10.12
N ASP A 180 5.76 -8.39 9.62
CA ASP A 180 5.29 -7.30 10.46
C ASP A 180 3.77 -7.40 10.72
N ASN A 181 3.38 -7.79 11.94
CA ASN A 181 1.99 -7.98 12.38
C ASN A 181 1.05 -6.76 12.23
N HIS A 182 1.60 -5.58 11.89
CA HIS A 182 0.88 -4.32 11.79
C HIS A 182 0.70 -3.78 10.37
N VAL A 183 1.27 -4.42 9.35
CA VAL A 183 1.04 -3.98 7.97
C VAL A 183 -0.39 -4.34 7.59
N CYS A 184 -1.16 -3.32 7.22
CA CYS A 184 -2.53 -3.47 6.74
C CYS A 184 -2.54 -4.55 5.64
N TRP A 185 -3.16 -5.69 5.94
CA TRP A 185 -3.15 -6.95 5.19
C TRP A 185 -3.85 -6.85 3.82
N MET A 186 -3.45 -5.90 2.99
CA MET A 186 -3.98 -5.77 1.64
C MET A 186 -3.45 -6.91 0.77
N GLU A 187 -4.37 -7.57 0.07
CA GLU A 187 -4.08 -8.60 -0.93
C GLU A 187 -3.18 -8.10 -2.08
N GLN A 188 -2.98 -6.79 -2.19
CA GLN A 188 -2.28 -6.15 -3.29
C GLN A 188 -0.96 -5.46 -2.87
N ILE A 189 -0.49 -5.64 -1.64
CA ILE A 189 0.70 -4.93 -1.13
C ILE A 189 1.96 -5.19 -1.98
N ASP A 190 2.13 -6.42 -2.44
CA ASP A 190 3.20 -6.84 -3.35
C ASP A 190 3.16 -6.09 -4.69
N GLN A 191 1.96 -5.81 -5.19
CA GLN A 191 1.75 -5.06 -6.42
C GLN A 191 2.13 -3.59 -6.20
N ILE A 192 1.70 -3.00 -5.07
CA ILE A 192 2.08 -1.63 -4.69
C ILE A 192 3.60 -1.49 -4.71
N TYR A 193 4.30 -2.40 -4.03
CA TYR A 193 5.75 -2.34 -3.91
C TYR A 193 6.46 -2.52 -5.25
N PHE A 194 6.04 -3.50 -6.05
CA PHE A 194 6.61 -3.72 -7.37
C PHE A 194 6.54 -2.47 -8.26
N PHE A 195 5.36 -1.83 -8.36
CA PHE A 195 5.20 -0.64 -9.19
C PHE A 195 6.03 0.56 -8.68
N ILE A 196 6.22 0.70 -7.37
CA ILE A 196 7.01 1.79 -6.77
C ILE A 196 8.51 1.56 -6.91
N GLU A 197 8.99 0.35 -6.58
CA GLU A 197 10.42 -0.02 -6.59
C GLU A 197 11.02 0.22 -7.97
N PHE A 198 10.31 -0.23 -9.00
CA PHE A 198 10.72 -0.05 -10.40
C PHE A 198 10.17 1.23 -11.01
N SER A 199 9.41 2.01 -10.24
CA SER A 199 8.79 3.27 -10.67
C SER A 199 8.04 3.13 -12.00
N ILE A 200 7.29 2.04 -12.16
CA ILE A 200 6.57 1.68 -13.37
C ILE A 200 5.37 2.63 -13.52
N PRO A 201 5.30 3.40 -14.62
CA PRO A 201 4.17 4.28 -14.85
C PRO A 201 2.93 3.54 -15.35
N TRP A 202 1.75 4.11 -15.11
CA TRP A 202 0.49 3.63 -15.63
C TRP A 202 -0.40 4.77 -16.10
N ILE A 203 -1.45 4.43 -16.85
CA ILE A 203 -2.48 5.35 -17.29
C ILE A 203 -3.70 5.20 -16.38
N HIS A 204 -4.10 6.29 -15.73
CA HIS A 204 -5.28 6.36 -14.89
C HIS A 204 -6.37 7.18 -15.58
N LYS A 205 -7.62 6.70 -15.51
CA LYS A 205 -8.81 7.39 -16.01
C LYS A 205 -9.92 7.29 -14.98
N CYS A 206 -10.71 8.35 -14.85
CA CYS A 206 -11.90 8.38 -14.02
C CYS A 206 -13.12 8.80 -14.83
N THR A 207 -14.23 8.08 -14.69
CA THR A 207 -15.53 8.46 -15.24
C THR A 207 -16.61 8.38 -14.17
N PRO A 208 -17.56 9.33 -14.13
CA PRO A 208 -18.74 9.23 -13.29
C PRO A 208 -19.73 8.25 -13.90
N GLU A 209 -20.38 7.49 -13.03
CA GLU A 209 -21.43 6.54 -13.38
C GLU A 209 -22.59 6.70 -12.39
N VAL A 210 -23.81 6.49 -12.88
CA VAL A 210 -25.02 6.47 -12.07
C VAL A 210 -25.41 5.01 -11.86
N ASP A 211 -25.59 4.63 -10.60
CA ASP A 211 -26.06 3.30 -10.20
C ASP A 211 -26.75 3.41 -8.84
N PHE A 212 -26.92 2.29 -8.15
CA PHE A 212 -27.55 2.21 -6.85
C PHE A 212 -26.57 1.75 -5.78
N THR A 213 -26.72 2.25 -4.55
CA THR A 213 -26.02 1.69 -3.39
C THR A 213 -26.55 0.28 -3.09
N ASN A 214 -25.91 -0.43 -2.16
CA ASN A 214 -26.39 -1.74 -1.71
C ASN A 214 -27.82 -1.67 -1.16
N GLU A 215 -28.19 -0.53 -0.57
CA GLU A 215 -29.52 -0.22 -0.05
C GLU A 215 -30.52 0.24 -1.13
N GLN A 216 -30.16 0.08 -2.42
CA GLN A 216 -30.98 0.47 -3.58
C GLN A 216 -31.26 1.98 -3.66
N ILE A 217 -30.34 2.81 -3.16
CA ILE A 217 -30.46 4.27 -3.23
C ILE A 217 -29.73 4.76 -4.49
N PRO A 218 -30.38 5.50 -5.41
CA PRO A 218 -29.72 6.08 -6.57
C PRO A 218 -28.55 6.95 -6.18
N CYS A 219 -27.40 6.72 -6.81
CA CYS A 219 -26.18 7.42 -6.51
C CYS A 219 -25.33 7.64 -7.77
N LEU A 220 -24.53 8.69 -7.72
CA LEU A 220 -23.49 8.99 -8.69
C LEU A 220 -22.15 8.77 -8.02
N TYR A 221 -21.35 7.88 -8.60
CA TYR A 221 -20.03 7.56 -8.10
C TYR A 221 -19.03 7.59 -9.25
N LYS A 222 -17.76 7.42 -8.91
CA LYS A 222 -16.66 7.43 -9.86
C LYS A 222 -16.12 6.03 -10.03
N VAL A 223 -16.04 5.60 -11.29
CA VAL A 223 -15.32 4.41 -11.69
C VAL A 223 -13.92 4.81 -12.13
N TYR A 224 -12.94 4.03 -11.68
CA TYR A 224 -11.52 4.23 -11.94
C TYR A 224 -11.01 3.10 -12.81
N TYR A 225 -10.22 3.47 -13.83
CA TYR A 225 -9.56 2.52 -14.72
C TYR A 225 -8.07 2.77 -14.68
N ASN A 226 -7.31 1.68 -14.61
CA ASN A 226 -5.86 1.70 -14.73
C ASN A 226 -5.45 0.80 -15.89
N ASN A 227 -4.63 1.33 -16.79
CA ASN A 227 -4.07 0.60 -17.92
C ASN A 227 -2.55 0.74 -17.90
N PHE A 228 -1.87 -0.26 -18.44
CA PHE A 228 -0.42 -0.19 -18.59
C PHE A 228 -0.03 0.91 -19.59
N TRP A 229 1.15 1.49 -19.42
CA TRP A 229 1.64 2.46 -20.37
C TRP A 229 2.28 1.75 -21.57
N ASP A 230 1.45 1.45 -22.58
CA ASP A 230 1.82 0.67 -23.77
C ASP A 230 3.06 1.19 -24.52
N LYS A 231 3.44 2.45 -24.32
CA LYS A 231 4.69 2.98 -24.91
C LYS A 231 5.91 2.17 -24.47
N LEU A 232 5.92 1.60 -23.26
CA LEU A 232 7.00 0.73 -22.79
C LEU A 232 7.14 -0.56 -23.62
N MET A 233 6.06 -1.02 -24.24
CA MET A 233 6.10 -2.21 -25.11
C MET A 233 6.44 -1.87 -26.57
N LYS A 234 6.51 -0.59 -26.94
CA LYS A 234 6.85 -0.22 -28.32
C LYS A 234 8.34 -0.44 -28.55
N ILE A 235 8.67 -0.98 -29.72
CA ILE A 235 10.03 -1.14 -30.19
C ILE A 235 10.47 0.17 -30.85
N ASP A 236 11.63 0.68 -30.45
CA ASP A 236 12.25 1.79 -31.14
C ASP A 236 12.80 1.29 -32.49
N PRO A 237 12.37 1.89 -33.61
CA PRO A 237 12.80 1.46 -34.95
C PRO A 237 14.31 1.66 -35.21
N THR A 238 15.01 2.47 -34.39
CA THR A 238 16.43 2.75 -34.55
C THR A 238 17.33 1.82 -33.74
N THR A 239 16.95 1.49 -32.50
CA THR A 239 17.74 0.63 -31.60
C THR A 239 17.27 -0.82 -31.61
N ASN A 240 16.11 -1.11 -32.19
CA ASN A 240 15.43 -2.42 -32.16
C ASN A 240 15.16 -2.95 -30.73
N SER A 241 15.22 -2.07 -29.73
CA SER A 241 14.92 -2.37 -28.33
C SER A 241 13.56 -1.78 -27.93
N SER A 242 12.89 -2.38 -26.96
CA SER A 242 11.66 -1.79 -26.42
C SER A 242 11.98 -0.54 -25.58
N TYR A 243 11.11 0.47 -25.56
CA TYR A 243 11.28 1.62 -24.64
C TYR A 243 11.26 1.21 -23.16
N GLY A 244 10.64 0.07 -22.86
CA GLY A 244 10.61 -0.53 -21.53
C GLY A 244 11.81 -1.41 -21.20
N GLN A 245 12.77 -1.57 -22.10
CA GLN A 245 13.89 -2.50 -21.90
C GLN A 245 14.71 -2.15 -20.65
N GLU A 246 14.96 -0.86 -20.42
CA GLU A 246 15.65 -0.39 -19.20
C GLU A 246 14.93 -0.82 -17.91
N PHE A 247 13.59 -0.88 -17.91
CA PHE A 247 12.85 -1.37 -16.75
C PHE A 247 12.98 -2.87 -16.59
N LEU A 248 12.88 -3.64 -17.69
CA LEU A 248 13.04 -5.09 -17.65
C LEU A 248 14.44 -5.49 -17.17
N ASP A 249 15.47 -4.81 -17.66
CA ASP A 249 16.86 -5.02 -17.28
C ASP A 249 17.07 -4.67 -15.81
N LEU A 250 16.53 -3.53 -15.35
CA LEU A 250 16.58 -3.13 -13.94
C LEU A 250 15.91 -4.17 -13.04
N ILE A 251 14.69 -4.63 -13.39
CA ILE A 251 13.98 -5.64 -12.60
C ILE A 251 14.79 -6.94 -12.54
N THR A 252 15.31 -7.40 -13.68
CA THR A 252 16.11 -8.63 -13.76
C THR A 252 17.38 -8.52 -12.91
N GLN A 253 18.07 -7.38 -12.97
CA GLN A 253 19.26 -7.11 -12.17
C GLN A 253 18.94 -7.08 -10.67
N THR A 254 17.82 -6.47 -10.29
CA THR A 254 17.36 -6.42 -8.90
C THR A 254 17.02 -7.82 -8.37
N ILE A 255 16.31 -8.65 -9.15
CA ILE A 255 16.02 -10.05 -8.80
C ILE A 255 17.32 -10.82 -8.55
N HIS A 256 18.29 -10.74 -9.47
CA HIS A 256 19.59 -11.38 -9.31
C HIS A 256 20.34 -10.88 -8.06
N THR A 257 20.23 -9.60 -7.73
CA THR A 257 20.84 -9.01 -6.54
C THR A 257 20.21 -9.57 -5.26
N TYR A 258 18.89 -9.75 -5.25
CA TYR A 258 18.19 -10.35 -4.12
C TYR A 258 18.49 -11.84 -3.95
N ASP A 259 18.57 -12.60 -5.05
CA ASP A 259 18.93 -14.02 -5.03
C ASP A 259 20.35 -14.29 -4.51
N THR A 260 21.27 -13.35 -4.77
CA THR A 260 22.69 -13.48 -4.38
C THR A 260 22.99 -12.88 -3.00
N ALA A 261 22.04 -12.15 -2.40
CA ALA A 261 22.22 -11.60 -1.07
C ALA A 261 22.15 -12.72 -0.02
N PRO A 262 23.05 -12.75 0.99
CA PRO A 262 22.94 -13.71 2.07
C PRO A 262 21.59 -13.53 2.78
N PRO A 263 20.91 -14.62 3.20
CA PRO A 263 19.64 -14.50 3.91
C PRO A 263 19.83 -13.58 5.11
N LYS A 264 19.24 -12.38 5.09
CA LYS A 264 19.14 -11.57 6.31
C LYS A 264 18.35 -12.42 7.30
N GLU A 265 18.89 -12.58 8.51
CA GLU A 265 18.24 -13.33 9.61
C GLU A 265 16.75 -13.03 9.62
N LEU A 266 15.95 -14.03 9.23
CA LEU A 266 14.50 -13.96 9.25
C LEU A 266 14.08 -13.82 10.71
N ALA A 267 13.42 -12.70 11.04
CA ALA A 267 12.72 -12.57 12.30
C ALA A 267 11.66 -13.68 12.36
N VAL A 268 11.74 -14.52 13.39
CA VAL A 268 10.85 -15.65 13.58
C VAL A 268 9.45 -15.14 13.92
N ASP A 269 8.53 -15.22 12.96
CA ASP A 269 7.09 -15.14 13.23
C ASP A 269 6.34 -16.27 12.51
N ASN A 270 5.46 -16.96 13.27
CA ASN A 270 4.85 -18.25 12.98
C ASN A 270 3.40 -18.12 12.46
N SER A 271 3.06 -17.02 11.78
CA SER A 271 1.68 -16.84 11.27
C SER A 271 1.34 -17.84 10.16
N VAL A 272 0.35 -18.71 10.41
CA VAL A 272 -0.19 -19.67 9.44
C VAL A 272 -0.64 -19.02 8.13
N ARG A 273 -1.05 -17.74 8.18
CA ARG A 273 -1.53 -16.99 7.02
C ARG A 273 -0.38 -16.49 6.13
N HIS A 274 0.81 -16.23 6.69
CA HIS A 274 2.04 -15.99 5.91
C HIS A 274 2.43 -17.25 5.12
N MET A 275 2.36 -18.41 5.78
CA MET A 275 2.63 -19.70 5.11
C MET A 275 1.74 -19.87 3.88
N ALA A 276 0.43 -19.70 4.05
CA ALA A 276 -0.53 -19.82 2.95
C ALA A 276 -0.23 -18.89 1.76
N ARG A 277 0.19 -17.64 2.02
CA ARG A 277 0.49 -16.65 0.97
C ARG A 277 1.84 -16.87 0.29
N ARG A 278 2.88 -17.25 1.05
CA ARG A 278 4.18 -17.63 0.47
C ARG A 278 4.04 -18.87 -0.40
N ILE A 279 3.25 -19.84 0.05
CA ILE A 279 2.95 -21.08 -0.68
C ILE A 279 2.04 -20.81 -1.88
N SER A 280 1.10 -19.85 -1.82
CA SER A 280 0.27 -19.49 -2.98
C SER A 280 1.10 -18.90 -4.13
N ASN A 281 2.17 -18.19 -3.81
CA ASN A 281 3.02 -17.49 -4.79
C ASN A 281 4.10 -18.39 -5.43
N LEU A 282 4.28 -19.61 -4.93
CA LEU A 282 5.21 -20.59 -5.45
C LEU A 282 4.50 -21.61 -6.36
N ASP A 283 5.16 -21.94 -7.47
CA ASP A 283 4.71 -22.98 -8.40
C ASP A 283 5.21 -24.34 -7.91
N GLY A 284 4.33 -25.33 -7.82
CA GLY A 284 4.67 -26.67 -7.32
C GLY A 284 3.55 -27.31 -6.50
N ASP A 285 3.81 -28.53 -6.04
CA ASP A 285 2.91 -29.24 -5.14
C ASP A 285 2.80 -28.51 -3.80
N LYS A 286 1.56 -28.24 -3.38
CA LYS A 286 1.32 -27.41 -2.19
C LYS A 286 1.71 -28.15 -0.91
N GLU A 287 1.59 -29.47 -0.87
CA GLU A 287 1.93 -30.29 0.29
C GLU A 287 3.45 -30.30 0.51
N ASP A 288 4.23 -30.48 -0.57
CA ASP A 288 5.69 -30.44 -0.52
C ASP A 288 6.21 -29.06 -0.08
N LEU A 289 5.58 -27.97 -0.56
CA LEU A 289 5.92 -26.61 -0.16
C LEU A 289 5.60 -26.34 1.32
N ILE A 290 4.46 -26.84 1.83
CA ILE A 290 4.13 -26.79 3.26
C ILE A 290 5.20 -27.53 4.07
N ASN A 291 5.54 -28.76 3.68
CA ASN A 291 6.51 -29.59 4.41
C ASN A 291 7.90 -28.95 4.45
N ASN A 292 8.37 -28.38 3.34
CA ASN A 292 9.64 -27.66 3.28
C ASN A 292 9.66 -26.45 4.21
N TYR A 293 8.57 -25.68 4.27
CA TYR A 293 8.45 -24.55 5.17
C TYR A 293 8.44 -24.99 6.64
N MET A 294 7.69 -26.03 6.99
CA MET A 294 7.65 -26.58 8.35
C MET A 294 9.03 -27.05 8.81
N ASN A 295 9.81 -27.64 7.91
CA ASN A 295 11.21 -28.02 8.18
C ASN A 295 12.11 -26.79 8.43
N GLU A 296 11.90 -25.70 7.69
CA GLU A 296 12.61 -24.42 7.89
C GLU A 296 12.29 -23.83 9.28
N VAL A 297 11.01 -23.78 9.65
CA VAL A 297 10.54 -23.33 10.98
C VAL A 297 11.15 -24.18 12.09
N GLN A 298 11.13 -25.51 11.92
CA GLN A 298 11.71 -26.44 12.89
C GLN A 298 13.21 -26.19 13.10
N ARG A 299 13.98 -25.99 12.01
CA ARG A 299 15.42 -25.68 12.11
C ARG A 299 15.67 -24.36 12.82
N ASN A 300 14.90 -23.31 12.51
CA ASN A 300 15.05 -22.01 13.14
C ASN A 300 14.71 -22.04 14.63
N LEU A 301 13.68 -22.79 15.03
CA LEU A 301 13.34 -23.02 16.44
C LEU A 301 14.48 -23.74 17.18
N LEU A 302 15.04 -24.80 16.60
CA LEU A 302 16.16 -25.53 17.18
C LEU A 302 17.41 -24.65 17.35
N LEU A 303 17.72 -23.81 16.35
CA LEU A 303 18.82 -22.85 16.42
C LEU A 303 18.63 -21.83 17.56
N ASN A 304 17.42 -21.29 17.71
CA ASN A 304 17.10 -20.34 18.78
C ASN A 304 17.17 -21.00 20.16
N ILE A 305 16.65 -22.21 20.33
CA ILE A 305 16.76 -22.97 21.59
C ILE A 305 18.23 -23.16 21.95
N THR A 306 19.05 -23.60 20.99
CA THR A 306 20.49 -23.80 21.18
C THR A 306 21.21 -22.49 21.54
N HIS A 307 20.77 -21.37 20.99
CA HIS A 307 21.29 -20.04 21.32
C HIS A 307 20.95 -19.65 22.77
N TYR A 308 19.70 -19.84 23.19
CA TYR A 308 19.26 -19.57 24.57
C TYR A 308 19.97 -20.46 25.60
N GLU A 309 20.16 -21.75 25.31
CA GLU A 309 20.91 -22.68 26.16
C GLU A 309 22.38 -22.27 26.34
N LYS A 310 22.99 -21.69 25.29
CA LYS A 310 24.37 -21.17 25.34
C LYS A 310 24.49 -19.83 26.06
N SER A 311 23.45 -19.00 26.06
CA SER A 311 23.45 -17.74 26.83
C SER A 311 23.18 -17.94 28.32
N ASP A 312 22.37 -18.94 28.70
CA ASP A 312 22.08 -19.22 30.12
C ASP A 312 23.23 -19.90 30.87
N THR A 313 24.18 -20.51 30.15
CA THR A 313 25.39 -21.08 30.75
C THR A 313 26.41 -20.04 31.20
N SER A 314 26.21 -18.75 30.90
CA SER A 314 27.10 -17.65 31.32
C SER A 314 26.82 -17.10 32.73
N MET A 315 25.69 -17.42 33.37
CA MET A 315 25.32 -16.90 34.70
C MET A 315 25.57 -17.89 35.85
N ARG A 316 26.20 -19.03 35.57
CA ARG A 316 26.38 -20.10 36.57
C ARG A 316 27.84 -20.34 36.92
N SER A 317 28.47 -19.32 37.52
CA SER A 317 29.69 -19.52 38.30
C SER A 317 29.92 -18.32 39.23
N GLU A 318 30.25 -18.64 40.48
CA GLU A 318 30.62 -17.77 41.62
C GLU A 318 29.49 -17.27 42.53
N THR A 319 29.09 -18.12 43.48
CA THR A 319 29.28 -17.77 44.91
C THR A 319 29.54 -19.04 45.72
N SER A 320 30.63 -18.97 46.48
CA SER A 320 31.25 -19.99 47.31
C SER A 320 30.43 -20.38 48.53
N ASP A 321 30.70 -21.60 49.00
CA ASP A 321 30.39 -22.13 50.33
C ASP A 321 30.63 -21.11 51.45
N ASP A 322 29.63 -20.92 52.31
CA ASP A 322 29.85 -20.87 53.75
C ASP A 322 28.56 -21.21 54.53
N THR A 323 28.71 -22.15 55.46
CA THR A 323 27.67 -22.72 56.33
C THR A 323 27.02 -21.70 57.27
N ARG A 324 25.71 -21.86 57.54
CA ARG A 324 25.11 -22.00 58.89
C ARG A 324 23.58 -22.19 58.86
N ASP A 325 23.12 -23.06 59.75
CA ASP A 325 21.74 -23.32 60.17
C ASP A 325 20.91 -22.04 60.38
N ASP A 326 19.68 -22.00 59.88
CA ASP A 326 18.50 -21.95 60.74
C ASP A 326 17.19 -22.14 59.95
N THR A 327 16.39 -23.06 60.48
CA THR A 327 15.00 -23.41 60.19
C THR A 327 14.10 -22.25 59.76
N LYS A 328 13.39 -22.42 58.63
CA LYS A 328 11.96 -22.06 58.44
C LYS A 328 11.44 -22.60 57.10
N GLU A 329 10.53 -23.57 57.19
CA GLU A 329 9.68 -24.02 56.10
C GLU A 329 8.85 -22.85 55.54
N VAL A 330 8.82 -22.71 54.22
CA VAL A 330 7.84 -21.92 53.47
C VAL A 330 7.32 -22.82 52.33
N PRO A 331 6.00 -22.91 52.09
CA PRO A 331 5.42 -24.03 51.35
C PRO A 331 5.73 -23.95 49.86
N SER A 332 6.03 -25.12 49.27
CA SER A 332 6.00 -25.35 47.84
C SER A 332 4.63 -24.96 47.27
N GLY A 333 4.61 -24.15 46.21
CA GLY A 333 3.41 -23.88 45.42
C GLY A 333 2.80 -25.16 44.84
N PRO A 334 1.54 -25.11 44.39
CA PRO A 334 0.77 -26.31 44.08
C PRO A 334 1.45 -27.11 42.98
N THR A 335 1.49 -28.43 43.17
CA THR A 335 2.06 -29.32 42.16
C THR A 335 1.10 -29.47 41.00
N LEU A 336 1.63 -29.72 39.80
CA LEU A 336 0.88 -29.84 38.53
C LEU A 336 -0.36 -30.76 38.64
N LYS A 337 -0.29 -31.80 39.48
CA LYS A 337 -1.42 -32.70 39.79
C LYS A 337 -2.61 -32.02 40.49
N GLU A 338 -2.36 -31.10 41.42
CA GLU A 338 -3.43 -30.38 42.12
C GLU A 338 -4.15 -29.39 41.18
N THR A 339 -3.47 -28.95 40.12
CA THR A 339 -4.05 -28.09 39.08
C THR A 339 -4.89 -28.90 38.09
N GLU A 340 -4.48 -30.14 37.79
CA GLU A 340 -5.24 -31.08 36.95
C GLU A 340 -6.52 -31.57 37.64
N ASP A 341 -6.46 -31.88 38.94
CA ASP A 341 -7.63 -32.31 39.72
C ASP A 341 -8.67 -31.19 39.87
N PHE A 342 -8.26 -29.93 39.93
CA PHE A 342 -9.17 -28.78 39.98
C PHE A 342 -9.91 -28.55 38.65
N LEU A 343 -9.27 -28.85 37.51
CA LEU A 343 -9.88 -28.71 36.18
C LEU A 343 -10.90 -29.83 35.90
N LEU A 344 -10.67 -31.04 36.39
CA LEU A 344 -11.63 -32.15 36.28
C LEU A 344 -12.94 -31.89 37.03
N VAL A 345 -12.89 -31.21 38.18
CA VAL A 345 -14.07 -30.82 38.96
C VAL A 345 -14.90 -29.73 38.26
N LEU A 346 -14.29 -28.91 37.40
CA LEU A 346 -15.00 -27.88 36.63
C LEU A 346 -15.73 -28.45 35.41
N THR A 347 -15.22 -29.52 34.79
CA THR A 347 -15.84 -30.14 33.61
C THR A 347 -17.07 -31.00 33.91
N ASP A 348 -17.28 -31.42 35.17
CA ASP A 348 -18.43 -32.24 35.57
C ASP A 348 -19.66 -31.43 36.03
N LYS A 349 -19.56 -30.09 36.08
CA LYS A 349 -20.70 -29.21 36.45
C LYS A 349 -21.52 -28.66 35.28
N ASP A 350 -21.11 -28.91 34.04
CA ASP A 350 -21.83 -28.45 32.83
C ASP A 350 -22.71 -29.55 32.19
N LYS A 351 -23.12 -30.57 32.96
CA LYS A 351 -24.14 -31.54 32.54
C LYS A 351 -25.24 -31.71 33.59
N ILE A 352 -26.11 -30.70 33.73
CA ILE A 352 -27.55 -30.87 34.02
C ILE A 352 -28.33 -29.84 33.22
#